data_AF-A0A177HPE2-F1
#
_entry.id   AF-A0A177HPE2-F1
#
_cell.length_a   1.000
_cell.length_b   1.000
_cell.length_c   1.000
_cell.angle_alpha   90.00
_cell.angle_beta   90.00
_cell.angle_gamma   90.00
#
_symmetry.space_group_name_H-M   'P 1'
#
loop_
_entity.id
_entity.type
_entity.pdbx_description
1 polymer ?
#
loop_
_entity_poly.entity_id
_entity_poly.type
_entity_poly.pdbx_seq_one_letter_code
_entity_poly.pdbx_strand_id
1 'polypeptide(L)'
;MSRASAKGRHVVQGIDASGGYPVEYRFAHARSGNRHLTVVFANIYAPDDYGWATGVFDGLRSNILWIRDRFDGGNTYYLCREMNFTVERSVIGLISKVMKSLGLTPGDVTLWGSSKGGSAALYFGLRYGFRNIVASVPQLRIGTFVREVYPDTGRHMLGEAMPDDNVRVLDAILPDLLMSGANPDAHIYVVSSPQDEQYKDQVEPFLGLLQRYKNFNFIFSESPFITGHGKVTQRNTPPLLGIAYLLVEGIAPRLGLARHGYEEPDADKSGIEAYLRSTSVVQDSLAAPVVTMPTTQSLLPAAGVRLAGWAPGAVRVSFWETGTYLASAPVGADGGWTWEQEKPWSTGEHVVRLFAVDANGYQSQRTDVQFTVSEHAAVQPGPGAHALHADGPGYAAQGMPSGLQAPAVQMPKAYQQVLGTKVGFTGAARGAAQVGFRENGVFLGACAVAPEGRWSWDPGWLWAEGMHTVEVFAVDAAGRESPAAAVPFTVMNAPAGAAPAGY
;
A
#
# COMPACT_ATOMS: atom_id res chain seq x y z
N MET A 1 8.55 1.57 26.67
CA MET A 1 9.73 2.00 25.90
C MET A 1 10.33 0.78 25.21
N SER A 2 10.10 0.62 23.91
CA SER A 2 10.73 -0.42 23.09
C SER A 2 11.86 0.26 22.30
N ARG A 3 13.12 0.03 22.70
CA ARG A 3 14.27 0.31 21.84
C ARG A 3 14.20 -0.66 20.67
N ALA A 4 13.63 -0.22 19.55
CA ALA A 4 13.86 -0.88 18.28
C ALA A 4 15.39 -0.88 18.05
N SER A 5 16.02 -2.05 18.09
CA SER A 5 17.42 -2.19 17.73
C SER A 5 17.60 -1.66 16.32
N ALA A 6 18.55 -0.74 16.11
CA ALA A 6 18.87 -0.23 14.78
C ALA A 6 19.12 -1.41 13.82
N LYS A 7 18.33 -1.51 12.75
CA LYS A 7 18.32 -2.63 11.77
C LYS A 7 19.58 -2.69 10.86
N GLY A 8 20.71 -2.09 11.27
CA GLY A 8 21.92 -1.99 10.45
C GLY A 8 23.03 -2.95 10.87
N ARG A 9 23.90 -3.33 9.93
CA ARG A 9 25.20 -3.95 10.28
C ARG A 9 26.08 -2.91 10.98
N HIS A 10 26.91 -3.34 11.94
CA HIS A 10 27.95 -2.47 12.48
C HIS A 10 29.03 -2.26 11.40
N VAL A 11 29.25 -0.99 11.04
CA VAL A 11 30.21 -0.59 9.99
C VAL A 11 31.36 0.17 10.63
N VAL A 12 32.58 -0.29 10.39
CA VAL A 12 33.83 0.37 10.77
C VAL A 12 34.31 1.24 9.60
N GLN A 13 34.82 2.43 9.90
CA GLN A 13 35.55 3.27 8.94
C GLN A 13 37.04 3.17 9.23
N GLY A 14 37.87 3.12 8.19
CA GLY A 14 39.31 2.99 8.33
C GLY A 14 40.09 3.57 7.16
N ILE A 15 41.40 3.70 7.36
CA ILE A 15 42.36 4.15 6.37
C ILE A 15 43.54 3.17 6.40
N ASP A 16 43.85 2.52 5.27
CA ASP A 16 45.09 1.76 5.11
C ASP A 16 46.17 2.67 4.51
N ALA A 17 47.13 3.07 5.34
CA ALA A 17 48.24 3.95 4.95
C ALA A 17 49.56 3.18 4.73
N SER A 18 49.49 1.85 4.58
CA SER A 18 50.69 1.02 4.36
C SER A 18 51.15 0.95 2.89
N GLY A 19 50.35 1.47 1.96
CA GLY A 19 50.70 1.63 0.55
C GLY A 19 51.37 2.96 0.25
N GLY A 20 51.61 3.26 -1.03
CA GLY A 20 52.12 4.57 -1.45
C GLY A 20 51.07 5.67 -1.43
N TYR A 21 49.79 5.31 -1.33
CA TYR A 21 48.68 6.23 -1.07
C TYR A 21 47.78 5.67 0.05
N PRO A 22 47.25 6.53 0.94
CA PRO A 22 46.25 6.12 1.92
C PRO A 22 44.95 5.72 1.21
N VAL A 23 44.43 4.53 1.54
CA VAL A 23 43.16 4.02 0.99
C VAL A 23 42.08 4.07 2.05
N GLU A 24 41.03 4.85 1.81
CA GLU A 24 39.91 4.97 2.72
C GLU A 24 38.86 3.89 2.45
N TYR A 25 38.38 3.25 3.52
CA TYR A 25 37.47 2.12 3.42
C TYR A 25 36.41 2.09 4.53
N ARG A 26 35.33 1.38 4.23
CA ARG A 26 34.35 0.89 5.22
C ARG A 26 34.38 -0.62 5.27
N PHE A 27 34.14 -1.17 6.44
CA PHE A 27 34.11 -2.62 6.63
C PHE A 27 32.94 -3.05 7.53
N ALA A 28 32.24 -4.10 7.12
CA ALA A 28 31.24 -4.78 7.93
C ALA A 28 31.55 -6.28 7.99
N HIS A 29 31.55 -6.84 9.20
CA HIS A 29 31.74 -8.28 9.40
C HIS A 29 30.57 -9.09 8.83
N ALA A 30 30.89 -10.31 8.40
CA ALA A 30 29.92 -11.33 8.06
C ALA A 30 28.93 -11.59 9.22
N ARG A 31 27.69 -11.93 8.86
CA ARG A 31 26.69 -12.42 9.81
C ARG A 31 26.79 -13.94 9.89
N SER A 32 26.75 -14.49 11.10
CA SER A 32 26.74 -15.94 11.35
C SER A 32 27.93 -16.69 10.71
N GLY A 33 29.12 -16.07 10.67
CA GLY A 33 30.38 -16.75 10.35
C GLY A 33 30.60 -17.12 8.87
N ASN A 34 29.83 -16.57 7.93
CA ASN A 34 30.06 -16.84 6.50
C ASN A 34 31.47 -16.39 6.06
N ARG A 35 32.18 -17.28 5.34
CA ARG A 35 33.57 -17.11 4.92
C ARG A 35 33.69 -16.53 3.51
N HIS A 36 32.97 -15.45 3.23
CA HIS A 36 33.03 -14.74 1.95
C HIS A 36 33.35 -13.27 2.15
N LEU A 37 34.07 -12.66 1.21
CA LEU A 37 34.33 -11.22 1.18
C LEU A 37 33.76 -10.60 -0.10
N THR A 38 32.88 -9.62 0.07
CA THR A 38 32.39 -8.78 -1.02
C THR A 38 33.16 -7.46 -0.98
N VAL A 39 33.94 -7.18 -2.02
CA VAL A 39 34.66 -5.90 -2.19
C VAL A 39 33.85 -5.02 -3.12
N VAL A 40 33.49 -3.83 -2.67
CA VAL A 40 32.62 -2.89 -3.37
C VAL A 40 33.41 -1.65 -3.74
N PHE A 41 33.44 -1.34 -5.04
CA PHE A 41 34.02 -0.13 -5.59
C PHE A 41 32.94 0.93 -5.81
N ALA A 42 33.13 2.11 -5.22
CA ALA A 42 32.27 3.28 -5.40
C ALA A 42 32.18 3.73 -6.87
N ASN A 43 31.01 4.28 -7.25
CA ASN A 43 30.77 4.90 -8.55
C ASN A 43 31.36 6.33 -8.62
N ILE A 44 31.28 6.98 -9.78
CA ILE A 44 31.93 8.28 -10.02
C ILE A 44 31.23 9.48 -9.34
N TYR A 45 29.93 9.37 -9.03
CA TYR A 45 29.12 10.42 -8.40
C TYR A 45 29.21 10.43 -6.87
N ALA A 46 30.01 9.52 -6.31
CA ALA A 46 30.19 9.33 -4.90
C ALA A 46 31.68 9.53 -4.50
N PRO A 47 32.30 10.70 -4.78
CA PRO A 47 33.68 10.92 -4.35
C PRO A 47 33.82 10.87 -2.81
N ASP A 48 32.73 11.17 -2.10
CA ASP A 48 32.64 11.13 -0.63
C ASP A 48 31.89 9.91 -0.07
N ASP A 49 31.29 9.10 -0.93
CA ASP A 49 30.51 7.91 -0.55
C ASP A 49 31.20 6.63 -1.06
N TYR A 50 30.69 5.47 -0.65
CA TYR A 50 31.34 4.18 -0.78
C TYR A 50 30.71 3.29 -1.85
N GLY A 51 29.65 3.80 -2.51
CA GLY A 51 28.84 3.08 -3.51
C GLY A 51 28.11 1.88 -2.92
N TRP A 52 26.83 1.71 -3.21
CA TRP A 52 26.03 0.61 -2.65
C TRP A 52 26.08 0.50 -1.10
N ALA A 53 26.47 1.57 -0.40
CA ALA A 53 26.56 1.65 1.05
C ALA A 53 25.28 2.23 1.67
N THR A 54 24.14 2.01 1.00
CA THR A 54 22.80 2.53 1.35
C THR A 54 21.97 1.54 2.18
N GLY A 55 22.60 0.47 2.69
CA GLY A 55 21.92 -0.65 3.37
C GLY A 55 21.44 -1.76 2.44
N VAL A 56 21.58 -1.61 1.12
CA VAL A 56 21.19 -2.62 0.11
C VAL A 56 21.89 -3.98 0.32
N PHE A 57 23.07 -3.99 0.95
CA PHE A 57 23.80 -5.20 1.30
C PHE A 57 23.65 -5.65 2.76
N ASP A 58 22.80 -5.02 3.56
CA ASP A 58 22.63 -5.37 4.98
C ASP A 58 22.13 -6.80 5.18
N GLY A 59 21.38 -7.31 4.20
CA GLY A 59 20.90 -8.69 4.16
C GLY A 59 21.94 -9.74 3.76
N LEU A 60 23.04 -9.34 3.09
CA LEU A 60 24.09 -10.29 2.72
C LEU A 60 24.70 -10.92 3.97
N ARG A 61 25.20 -12.14 3.87
CA ARG A 61 25.88 -12.83 4.98
C ARG A 61 27.40 -12.66 4.96
N SER A 62 27.99 -12.19 3.87
CA SER A 62 29.44 -12.00 3.70
C SER A 62 30.02 -10.87 4.55
N ASN A 63 31.34 -10.86 4.68
CA ASN A 63 32.11 -9.67 5.03
C ASN A 63 32.01 -8.70 3.85
N ILE A 64 31.94 -7.39 4.12
CA ILE A 64 31.87 -6.39 3.06
C ILE A 64 32.93 -5.34 3.30
N LEU A 65 33.77 -5.13 2.29
CA LEU A 65 34.77 -4.07 2.22
C LEU A 65 34.35 -3.10 1.14
N TRP A 66 33.98 -1.88 1.52
CA TRP A 66 33.77 -0.80 0.56
C TRP A 66 35.03 0.06 0.48
N ILE A 67 35.46 0.38 -0.74
CA ILE A 67 36.63 1.21 -1.00
C ILE A 67 36.17 2.49 -1.66
N ARG A 68 36.58 3.63 -1.09
CA ARG A 68 36.33 4.94 -1.66
C ARG A 68 37.46 5.31 -2.63
N ASP A 69 37.11 5.90 -3.76
CA ASP A 69 38.08 6.40 -4.74
C ASP A 69 38.34 7.89 -4.53
N ARG A 70 39.10 8.20 -3.48
CA ARG A 70 39.48 9.57 -3.17
C ARG A 70 40.97 9.60 -2.87
N PHE A 71 41.75 9.93 -3.88
CA PHE A 71 43.21 10.01 -3.78
C PHE A 71 43.64 11.43 -4.12
N ASP A 72 44.20 12.13 -3.14
CA ASP A 72 44.55 13.56 -3.22
C ASP A 72 43.39 14.44 -3.70
N GLY A 73 42.18 14.12 -3.24
CA GLY A 73 40.96 14.90 -3.52
C GLY A 73 40.24 14.58 -4.82
N GLY A 74 40.76 13.66 -5.65
CA GLY A 74 40.14 13.29 -6.93
C GLY A 74 39.88 11.79 -7.10
N ASN A 75 39.04 11.46 -8.08
CA ASN A 75 38.80 10.07 -8.53
C ASN A 75 39.96 9.59 -9.40
N THR A 76 40.32 8.32 -9.29
CA THR A 76 41.45 7.72 -10.02
C THR A 76 41.10 6.44 -10.77
N TYR A 77 39.80 6.07 -10.79
CA TYR A 77 39.35 4.74 -11.21
C TYR A 77 40.00 3.62 -10.40
N TYR A 78 40.55 3.93 -9.21
CA TYR A 78 41.40 3.03 -8.42
C TYR A 78 42.70 2.61 -9.15
N LEU A 79 43.07 3.29 -10.24
CA LEU A 79 44.20 2.93 -11.09
C LEU A 79 45.38 3.86 -10.89
N CYS A 80 45.22 5.15 -11.22
CA CYS A 80 46.34 6.07 -11.27
C CYS A 80 45.95 7.52 -11.01
N ARG A 81 46.94 8.27 -10.51
CA ARG A 81 46.95 9.73 -10.49
C ARG A 81 48.11 10.21 -11.36
N GLU A 82 47.87 11.09 -12.32
CA GLU A 82 48.89 11.58 -13.26
C GLU A 82 49.74 10.43 -13.86
N MET A 83 49.09 9.33 -14.27
CA MET A 83 49.68 8.07 -14.75
C MET A 83 50.59 7.34 -13.75
N ASN A 84 50.60 7.74 -12.47
CA ASN A 84 51.24 7.00 -11.39
C ASN A 84 50.31 5.89 -10.85
N PHE A 85 50.59 4.66 -11.24
CA PHE A 85 49.85 3.45 -10.83
C PHE A 85 50.16 2.97 -9.40
N THR A 86 50.82 3.78 -8.57
CA THR A 86 50.97 3.46 -7.14
C THR A 86 49.62 3.46 -6.40
N VAL A 87 48.62 4.16 -6.93
CA VAL A 87 47.24 4.11 -6.44
C VAL A 87 46.70 2.68 -6.54
N GLU A 88 46.77 2.07 -7.73
CA GLU A 88 46.40 0.67 -7.97
C GLU A 88 47.04 -0.28 -6.95
N ARG A 89 48.37 -0.16 -6.75
CA ARG A 89 49.13 -0.99 -5.81
C ARG A 89 48.65 -0.83 -4.36
N SER A 90 48.24 0.37 -3.99
CA SER A 90 47.72 0.64 -2.64
C SER A 90 46.34 0.00 -2.46
N VAL A 91 45.46 0.09 -3.47
CA VAL A 91 44.11 -0.51 -3.45
C VAL A 91 44.17 -2.04 -3.35
N ILE A 92 44.95 -2.71 -4.22
CA ILE A 92 45.11 -4.17 -4.12
C ILE A 92 45.81 -4.56 -2.81
N GLY A 93 46.71 -3.72 -2.30
CA GLY A 93 47.35 -3.88 -1.01
C GLY A 93 46.35 -3.93 0.14
N LEU A 94 45.36 -3.04 0.16
CA LEU A 94 44.27 -3.07 1.15
C LEU A 94 43.43 -4.35 1.01
N ILE A 95 42.94 -4.65 -0.21
CA ILE A 95 42.09 -5.83 -0.46
C ILE A 95 42.78 -7.10 0.00
N SER A 96 44.07 -7.26 -0.36
CA SER A 96 44.87 -8.43 -0.01
C SER A 96 45.05 -8.58 1.50
N LYS A 97 45.29 -7.48 2.23
CA LYS A 97 45.43 -7.52 3.70
C LYS A 97 44.11 -7.90 4.37
N VAL A 98 43.00 -7.29 3.98
CA VAL A 98 41.67 -7.61 4.54
C VAL A 98 41.32 -9.08 4.28
N MET A 99 41.47 -9.54 3.04
CA MET A 99 41.24 -10.93 2.66
C MET A 99 42.09 -11.90 3.50
N LYS A 100 43.41 -11.65 3.61
CA LYS A 100 44.32 -12.50 4.40
C LYS A 100 44.00 -12.48 5.89
N SER A 101 43.66 -11.33 6.46
CA SER A 101 43.26 -11.20 7.87
C SER A 101 41.97 -11.95 8.20
N LEU A 102 41.09 -12.15 7.22
CA LEU A 102 39.90 -13.01 7.33
C LEU A 102 40.20 -14.49 7.09
N GLY A 103 41.44 -14.85 6.75
CA GLY A 103 41.84 -16.20 6.37
C GLY A 103 41.21 -16.69 5.06
N LEU A 104 40.91 -15.77 4.14
CA LEU A 104 40.27 -16.04 2.86
C LEU A 104 41.29 -16.10 1.72
N THR A 105 40.89 -16.72 0.61
CA THR A 105 41.63 -16.77 -0.65
C THR A 105 40.92 -15.95 -1.73
N PRO A 106 41.55 -15.66 -2.88
CA PRO A 106 40.87 -15.02 -4.01
C PRO A 106 39.63 -15.79 -4.50
N GLY A 107 39.56 -17.09 -4.20
CA GLY A 107 38.41 -17.97 -4.44
C GLY A 107 37.14 -17.60 -3.67
N ASP A 108 37.30 -16.92 -2.54
CA ASP A 108 36.25 -16.58 -1.56
C ASP A 108 35.83 -15.11 -1.66
N VAL A 109 36.19 -14.44 -2.77
CA VAL A 109 36.00 -13.00 -2.96
C VAL A 109 35.09 -12.72 -4.15
N THR A 110 34.16 -11.80 -3.95
CA THR A 110 33.41 -11.14 -5.03
C THR A 110 33.83 -9.69 -5.14
N LEU A 111 34.31 -9.29 -6.31
CA LEU A 111 34.48 -7.88 -6.66
C LEU A 111 33.20 -7.35 -7.28
N TRP A 112 32.80 -6.15 -6.85
CA TRP A 112 31.50 -5.58 -7.17
C TRP A 112 31.61 -4.10 -7.51
N GLY A 113 30.93 -3.67 -8.57
CA GLY A 113 30.71 -2.26 -8.80
C GLY A 113 29.81 -1.96 -9.98
N SER A 114 29.50 -0.68 -10.13
CA SER A 114 28.73 -0.13 -11.26
C SER A 114 29.47 1.05 -11.88
N SER A 115 29.34 1.25 -13.20
CA SER A 115 30.02 2.32 -13.92
C SER A 115 31.54 2.21 -13.66
N LYS A 116 32.19 3.28 -13.21
CA LYS A 116 33.59 3.28 -12.76
C LYS A 116 33.95 2.09 -11.87
N GLY A 117 33.09 1.77 -10.89
CA GLY A 117 33.31 0.66 -9.97
C GLY A 117 33.22 -0.71 -10.67
N GLY A 118 32.41 -0.82 -11.72
CA GLY A 118 32.32 -2.02 -12.56
C GLY A 118 33.61 -2.24 -13.35
N SER A 119 34.19 -1.16 -13.89
CA SER A 119 35.51 -1.18 -14.54
C SER A 119 36.61 -1.64 -13.58
N ALA A 120 36.60 -1.12 -12.34
CA ALA A 120 37.53 -1.54 -11.29
C ALA A 120 37.35 -3.01 -10.90
N ALA A 121 36.10 -3.46 -10.74
CA ALA A 121 35.81 -4.86 -10.44
C ALA A 121 36.35 -5.81 -11.53
N LEU A 122 36.15 -5.46 -12.81
CA LEU A 122 36.74 -6.21 -13.94
C LEU A 122 38.27 -6.18 -13.89
N TYR A 123 38.86 -5.00 -13.75
CA TYR A 123 40.30 -4.84 -13.78
C TYR A 123 40.99 -5.64 -12.66
N PHE A 124 40.61 -5.41 -11.40
CA PHE A 124 41.23 -6.10 -10.27
C PHE A 124 40.93 -7.60 -10.30
N GLY A 125 39.72 -7.97 -10.73
CA GLY A 125 39.30 -9.38 -10.76
C GLY A 125 40.10 -10.18 -11.76
N LEU A 126 40.25 -9.66 -12.98
CA LEU A 126 41.02 -10.31 -14.03
C LEU A 126 42.54 -10.28 -13.74
N ARG A 127 43.08 -9.13 -13.31
CA ARG A 127 44.53 -8.96 -13.09
C ARG A 127 45.06 -9.71 -11.87
N TYR A 128 44.28 -9.79 -10.79
CA TYR A 128 44.72 -10.36 -9.51
C TYR A 128 44.05 -11.69 -9.14
N GLY A 129 43.28 -12.28 -10.05
CA GLY A 129 42.79 -13.66 -9.89
C GLY A 129 41.63 -13.83 -8.91
N PHE A 130 40.80 -12.80 -8.69
CA PHE A 130 39.61 -12.95 -7.85
C PHE A 130 38.50 -13.69 -8.61
N ARG A 131 37.84 -14.61 -7.91
CA ARG A 131 36.97 -15.60 -8.57
C ARG A 131 35.69 -15.01 -9.13
N ASN A 132 35.01 -14.13 -8.41
CA ASN A 132 33.73 -13.60 -8.83
C ASN A 132 33.83 -12.10 -9.13
N ILE A 133 33.32 -11.69 -10.29
CA ILE A 133 33.33 -10.31 -10.77
C ILE A 133 31.90 -9.93 -11.16
N VAL A 134 31.35 -8.91 -10.50
CA VAL A 134 30.03 -8.36 -10.82
C VAL A 134 30.20 -6.89 -11.21
N ALA A 135 29.97 -6.60 -12.49
CA ALA A 135 30.17 -5.29 -13.09
C ALA A 135 28.91 -4.82 -13.80
N SER A 136 28.24 -3.81 -13.23
CA SER A 136 27.10 -3.17 -13.89
C SER A 136 27.59 -2.01 -14.75
N VAL A 137 27.20 -1.96 -16.02
CA VAL A 137 27.49 -0.88 -16.98
C VAL A 137 28.94 -0.36 -16.94
N PRO A 138 29.97 -1.22 -17.04
CA PRO A 138 31.36 -0.80 -16.91
C PRO A 138 31.82 0.05 -18.10
N GLN A 139 32.71 1.02 -17.85
CA GLN A 139 33.49 1.69 -18.89
C GLN A 139 34.73 0.86 -19.24
N LEU A 140 34.88 0.42 -20.48
CA LEU A 140 36.04 -0.34 -20.94
C LEU A 140 37.08 0.54 -21.66
N ARG A 141 36.68 1.72 -22.17
CA ARG A 141 37.58 2.76 -22.68
C ARG A 141 37.71 3.90 -21.67
N ILE A 142 38.48 3.65 -20.61
CA ILE A 142 38.57 4.55 -19.45
C ILE A 142 39.14 5.90 -19.86
N GLY A 143 40.26 5.92 -20.60
CA GLY A 143 40.97 7.15 -20.97
C GLY A 143 40.13 8.12 -21.77
N THR A 144 39.51 7.63 -22.85
CA THR A 144 38.62 8.43 -23.70
C THR A 144 37.42 8.92 -22.90
N PHE A 145 36.81 8.05 -22.10
CA PHE A 145 35.65 8.40 -21.28
C PHE A 145 35.96 9.50 -20.25
N VAL A 146 37.05 9.40 -19.50
CA VAL A 146 37.40 10.43 -18.51
C VAL A 146 37.85 11.73 -19.16
N ARG A 147 38.43 11.69 -20.36
CA ARG A 147 38.79 12.91 -21.09
C ARG A 147 37.55 13.66 -21.58
N GLU A 148 36.57 12.95 -22.13
CA GLU A 148 35.44 13.55 -22.85
C GLU A 148 34.22 13.79 -21.96
N VAL A 149 33.95 12.89 -21.00
CA VAL A 149 32.73 12.92 -20.17
C VAL A 149 33.02 13.48 -18.77
N TYR A 150 34.22 13.23 -18.22
CA TYR A 150 34.60 13.67 -16.85
C TYR A 150 35.98 14.35 -16.80
N PRO A 151 36.17 15.48 -17.50
CA PRO A 151 37.49 16.07 -17.73
C PRO A 151 38.27 16.42 -16.46
N ASP A 152 37.61 16.70 -15.32
CA ASP A 152 38.29 16.88 -14.03
C ASP A 152 38.95 15.58 -13.54
N THR A 153 38.23 14.45 -13.66
CA THR A 153 38.81 13.13 -13.39
C THR A 153 39.86 12.78 -14.43
N GLY A 154 39.63 13.14 -15.69
CA GLY A 154 40.60 13.02 -16.78
C GLY A 154 41.92 13.71 -16.46
N ARG A 155 41.91 14.99 -16.07
CA ARG A 155 43.10 15.74 -15.67
C ARG A 155 43.81 15.10 -14.48
N HIS A 156 43.05 14.67 -13.46
CA HIS A 156 43.62 14.03 -12.28
C HIS A 156 44.32 12.71 -12.58
N MET A 157 43.80 11.95 -13.56
CA MET A 157 44.33 10.64 -13.94
C MET A 157 45.42 10.71 -15.01
N LEU A 158 45.21 11.50 -16.05
CA LEU A 158 46.04 11.57 -17.26
C LEU A 158 47.08 12.69 -17.21
N GLY A 159 47.00 13.58 -16.22
CA GLY A 159 47.74 14.84 -16.15
C GLY A 159 46.98 15.99 -16.81
N GLU A 160 47.33 17.23 -16.45
CA GLU A 160 46.60 18.46 -16.86
C GLU A 160 46.38 18.56 -18.38
N ALA A 161 47.40 18.19 -19.16
CA ALA A 161 47.35 18.25 -20.63
C ALA A 161 46.59 17.08 -21.28
N MET A 162 46.25 16.02 -20.51
CA MET A 162 45.58 14.80 -20.97
C MET A 162 46.08 14.29 -22.35
N PRO A 163 47.39 14.07 -22.54
CA PRO A 163 47.96 13.78 -23.85
C PRO A 163 47.41 12.46 -24.42
N ASP A 164 47.31 12.39 -25.75
CA ASP A 164 46.72 11.24 -26.46
C ASP A 164 47.37 9.89 -26.08
N ASP A 165 48.67 9.86 -25.81
CA ASP A 165 49.36 8.63 -25.41
C ASP A 165 48.89 8.13 -24.04
N ASN A 166 48.65 9.03 -23.08
CA ASN A 166 48.12 8.65 -21.78
C ASN A 166 46.68 8.12 -21.90
N VAL A 167 45.87 8.76 -22.76
CA VAL A 167 44.50 8.33 -23.07
C VAL A 167 44.50 6.93 -23.66
N ARG A 168 45.36 6.68 -24.65
CA ARG A 168 45.52 5.35 -25.28
C ARG A 168 45.95 4.29 -24.27
N VAL A 169 46.88 4.61 -23.37
CA VAL A 169 47.30 3.68 -22.31
C VAL A 169 46.11 3.28 -21.44
N LEU A 170 45.30 4.24 -20.96
CA LEU A 170 44.16 3.91 -20.10
C LEU A 170 43.02 3.21 -20.85
N ASP A 171 42.81 3.51 -22.12
CA ASP A 171 41.85 2.80 -22.97
C ASP A 171 42.25 1.36 -23.26
N ALA A 172 43.55 1.06 -23.28
CA ALA A 172 44.06 -0.28 -23.57
C ALA A 172 43.98 -1.23 -22.36
N ILE A 173 44.01 -0.71 -21.12
CA ILE A 173 44.15 -1.52 -19.90
C ILE A 173 43.15 -2.68 -19.81
N LEU A 174 41.86 -2.42 -19.95
CA LEU A 174 40.82 -3.45 -19.82
C LEU A 174 40.70 -4.32 -21.08
N PRO A 175 40.64 -3.76 -22.30
CA PRO A 175 40.62 -4.54 -23.54
C PRO A 175 41.82 -5.49 -23.68
N ASP A 176 43.04 -5.04 -23.38
CA ASP A 176 44.24 -5.87 -23.48
C ASP A 176 44.23 -6.99 -22.44
N LEU A 177 43.75 -6.69 -21.22
CA LEU A 177 43.60 -7.70 -20.17
C LEU A 177 42.59 -8.77 -20.58
N LEU A 178 41.44 -8.37 -21.12
CA LEU A 178 40.43 -9.28 -21.67
C LEU A 178 41.00 -10.10 -22.83
N MET A 179 41.73 -9.46 -23.75
CA MET A 179 42.35 -10.10 -24.92
C MET A 179 43.40 -11.14 -24.51
N SER A 180 44.16 -10.88 -23.44
CA SER A 180 45.18 -11.79 -22.91
C SER A 180 44.59 -13.07 -22.30
N GLY A 181 43.30 -13.09 -21.96
CA GLY A 181 42.66 -14.22 -21.28
C GLY A 181 43.04 -14.35 -19.80
N ALA A 182 43.40 -13.24 -19.14
CA ALA A 182 43.77 -13.23 -17.73
C ALA A 182 42.62 -13.74 -16.84
N ASN A 183 42.94 -14.60 -15.86
CA ASN A 183 41.96 -15.24 -14.97
C ASN A 183 40.80 -15.95 -15.74
N PRO A 184 41.12 -16.97 -16.54
CA PRO A 184 40.17 -17.59 -17.48
C PRO A 184 38.98 -18.28 -16.80
N ASP A 185 39.13 -18.66 -15.52
CA ASP A 185 38.10 -19.33 -14.73
C ASP A 185 37.18 -18.36 -13.97
N ALA A 186 37.42 -17.04 -14.04
CA ALA A 186 36.61 -16.03 -13.39
C ALA A 186 35.12 -16.15 -13.75
N HIS A 187 34.24 -16.04 -12.76
CA HIS A 187 32.81 -15.88 -12.96
C HIS A 187 32.53 -14.40 -13.19
N ILE A 188 32.24 -14.03 -14.44
CA ILE A 188 32.06 -12.64 -14.85
C ILE A 188 30.58 -12.40 -15.08
N TYR A 189 29.99 -11.47 -14.33
CA TYR A 189 28.60 -11.04 -14.46
C TYR A 189 28.59 -9.59 -14.91
N VAL A 190 28.16 -9.33 -16.14
CA VAL A 190 28.01 -7.98 -16.68
C VAL A 190 26.53 -7.67 -16.86
N VAL A 191 26.08 -6.54 -16.32
CA VAL A 191 24.75 -5.99 -16.57
C VAL A 191 24.88 -4.82 -17.54
N SER A 192 24.04 -4.75 -18.56
CA SER A 192 23.91 -3.57 -19.42
C SER A 192 22.51 -3.46 -20.01
N SER A 193 22.28 -2.46 -20.85
CA SER A 193 20.98 -2.16 -21.44
C SER A 193 21.18 -1.47 -22.79
N PRO A 194 20.32 -1.75 -23.80
CA PRO A 194 20.35 -1.00 -25.05
C PRO A 194 19.89 0.47 -24.86
N GLN A 195 19.21 0.78 -23.75
CA GLN A 195 18.81 2.14 -23.37
C GLN A 195 19.91 2.91 -22.63
N ASP A 196 21.06 2.30 -22.34
CA ASP A 196 22.23 3.00 -21.82
C ASP A 196 22.94 3.74 -22.96
N GLU A 197 23.03 5.07 -22.86
CA GLU A 197 23.72 5.90 -23.84
C GLU A 197 25.21 5.54 -24.01
N GLN A 198 25.83 4.90 -23.00
CA GLN A 198 27.23 4.50 -23.04
C GLN A 198 27.45 3.09 -23.60
N TYR A 199 26.40 2.26 -23.75
CA TYR A 199 26.52 0.84 -24.09
C TYR A 199 27.29 0.60 -25.39
N LYS A 200 26.97 1.39 -26.43
CA LYS A 200 27.56 1.24 -27.78
C LYS A 200 29.06 1.49 -27.82
N ASP A 201 29.56 2.35 -26.95
CA ASP A 201 30.98 2.73 -26.92
C ASP A 201 31.76 1.90 -25.88
N GLN A 202 31.12 1.59 -24.76
CA GLN A 202 31.79 1.08 -23.58
C GLN A 202 31.68 -0.43 -23.39
N VAL A 203 30.62 -1.07 -23.89
CA VAL A 203 30.37 -2.51 -23.62
C VAL A 203 30.25 -3.30 -24.92
N GLU A 204 29.39 -2.87 -25.85
CA GLU A 204 29.11 -3.58 -27.10
C GLU A 204 30.37 -3.97 -27.89
N PRO A 205 31.36 -3.09 -28.11
CA PRO A 205 32.53 -3.41 -28.92
C PRO A 205 33.42 -4.51 -28.32
N PHE A 206 33.28 -4.76 -27.02
CA PHE A 206 34.12 -5.67 -26.26
C PHE A 206 33.39 -6.95 -25.83
N LEU A 207 32.09 -7.08 -26.14
CA LEU A 207 31.32 -8.29 -25.84
C LEU A 207 31.97 -9.55 -26.42
N GLY A 208 32.54 -9.47 -27.63
CA GLY A 208 33.25 -10.58 -28.24
C GLY A 208 34.51 -11.03 -27.48
N LEU A 209 35.16 -10.14 -26.72
CA LEU A 209 36.27 -10.51 -25.84
C LEU A 209 35.77 -11.15 -24.54
N LEU A 210 34.72 -10.59 -23.94
CA LEU A 210 34.09 -11.13 -22.73
C LEU A 210 33.50 -12.52 -22.95
N GLN A 211 32.87 -12.76 -24.10
CA GLN A 211 32.29 -14.07 -24.48
C GLN A 211 33.32 -15.20 -24.60
N ARG A 212 34.62 -14.90 -24.66
CA ARG A 212 35.68 -15.93 -24.65
C ARG A 212 35.82 -16.59 -23.28
N TYR A 213 35.35 -15.96 -22.21
CA TYR A 213 35.41 -16.51 -20.86
C TYR A 213 34.28 -17.51 -20.66
N LYS A 214 34.65 -18.74 -20.28
CA LYS A 214 33.69 -19.86 -20.12
C LYS A 214 32.57 -19.57 -19.11
N ASN A 215 32.85 -18.78 -18.10
CA ASN A 215 31.89 -18.41 -17.06
C ASN A 215 31.43 -16.94 -17.17
N PHE A 216 31.40 -16.39 -18.40
CA PHE A 216 30.81 -15.10 -18.67
C PHE A 216 29.28 -15.17 -18.68
N ASN A 217 28.65 -14.19 -18.04
CA ASN A 217 27.21 -14.03 -17.92
C ASN A 217 26.86 -12.59 -18.25
N PHE A 218 25.98 -12.39 -19.24
CA PHE A 218 25.54 -11.07 -19.68
C PHE A 218 24.05 -10.92 -19.43
N ILE A 219 23.69 -9.93 -18.62
CA ILE A 219 22.31 -9.59 -18.28
C ILE A 219 21.97 -8.32 -19.03
N PHE A 220 21.10 -8.45 -20.02
CA PHE A 220 20.75 -7.37 -20.93
C PHE A 220 19.32 -6.93 -20.66
N SER A 221 19.20 -5.75 -20.04
CA SER A 221 17.93 -5.22 -19.57
C SER A 221 17.32 -4.29 -20.61
N GLU A 222 16.18 -4.66 -21.16
CA GLU A 222 15.46 -3.96 -22.21
C GLU A 222 14.27 -3.14 -21.69
N SER A 223 14.21 -2.97 -20.37
CA SER A 223 13.10 -2.28 -19.69
C SER A 223 12.84 -0.90 -20.29
N PRO A 224 11.59 -0.57 -20.68
CA PRO A 224 11.24 0.75 -21.21
C PRO A 224 11.40 1.87 -20.17
N PHE A 225 11.50 1.53 -18.88
CA PHE A 225 11.74 2.48 -17.79
C PHE A 225 13.22 2.82 -17.57
N ILE A 226 14.15 2.25 -18.34
CA ILE A 226 15.55 2.68 -18.33
C ILE A 226 15.66 3.91 -19.22
N THR A 227 15.89 5.07 -18.60
CA THR A 227 15.98 6.36 -19.30
C THR A 227 17.42 6.89 -19.41
N GLY A 228 18.42 6.06 -19.13
CA GLY A 228 19.84 6.39 -19.23
C GLY A 228 20.73 5.59 -18.28
N HIS A 229 22.05 5.82 -18.35
CA HIS A 229 23.11 5.04 -17.70
C HIS A 229 22.86 4.75 -16.21
N GLY A 230 22.55 5.79 -15.43
CA GLY A 230 22.32 5.67 -13.99
C GLY A 230 21.10 4.80 -13.63
N LYS A 231 20.12 4.68 -14.53
CA LYS A 231 18.89 3.90 -14.32
C LYS A 231 19.07 2.41 -14.58
N VAL A 232 20.04 2.02 -15.41
CA VAL A 232 20.32 0.61 -15.70
C VAL A 232 20.59 -0.16 -14.41
N THR A 233 21.54 0.34 -13.61
CA THR A 233 21.91 -0.31 -12.35
C THR A 233 20.74 -0.33 -11.35
N GLN A 234 20.01 0.78 -11.22
CA GLN A 234 18.87 0.88 -10.32
C GLN A 234 17.81 -0.16 -10.66
N ARG A 235 17.41 -0.26 -11.94
CA ARG A 235 16.40 -1.22 -12.40
C ARG A 235 16.85 -2.67 -12.23
N ASN A 236 18.16 -2.91 -12.32
CA ASN A 236 18.79 -4.22 -12.19
C ASN A 236 19.24 -4.57 -10.76
N THR A 237 18.88 -3.76 -9.75
CA THR A 237 19.19 -4.06 -8.35
C THR A 237 18.67 -5.46 -7.92
N PRO A 238 17.42 -5.87 -8.24
CA PRO A 238 16.94 -7.19 -7.86
C PRO A 238 17.75 -8.37 -8.44
N PRO A 239 17.99 -8.50 -9.76
CA PRO A 239 18.81 -9.60 -10.28
C PRO A 239 20.26 -9.54 -9.79
N LEU A 240 20.85 -8.34 -9.66
CA LEU A 240 22.17 -8.16 -9.07
C LEU A 240 22.22 -8.73 -7.64
N LEU A 241 21.27 -8.37 -6.78
CA LEU A 241 21.21 -8.90 -5.41
C LEU A 241 21.02 -10.41 -5.39
N GLY A 242 20.20 -10.97 -6.29
CA GLY A 242 20.07 -12.42 -6.45
C GLY A 242 21.43 -13.10 -6.70
N ILE A 243 22.23 -12.53 -7.60
CA ILE A 243 23.60 -13.00 -7.86
C ILE A 243 24.48 -12.85 -6.62
N ALA A 244 24.41 -11.72 -5.92
CA ALA A 244 25.17 -11.52 -4.69
C ALA A 244 24.85 -12.58 -3.64
N TYR A 245 23.57 -12.88 -3.40
CA TYR A 245 23.14 -13.90 -2.45
C TYR A 245 23.64 -15.29 -2.85
N LEU A 246 23.54 -15.66 -4.12
CA LEU A 246 24.05 -16.95 -4.60
C LEU A 246 25.56 -17.06 -4.43
N LEU A 247 26.32 -16.04 -4.84
CA LEU A 247 27.79 -16.05 -4.77
C LEU A 247 28.30 -16.13 -3.33
N VAL A 248 27.65 -15.43 -2.39
CA VAL A 248 28.00 -15.47 -0.96
C VAL A 248 27.76 -16.85 -0.33
N GLU A 249 26.84 -17.63 -0.87
CA GLU A 249 26.59 -19.03 -0.47
C GLU A 249 27.45 -20.03 -1.29
N GLY A 250 28.41 -19.53 -2.10
CA GLY A 250 29.30 -20.35 -2.91
C GLY A 250 28.66 -20.90 -4.19
N ILE A 251 27.45 -20.45 -4.53
CA ILE A 251 26.72 -20.84 -5.73
C ILE A 251 27.02 -19.84 -6.83
N ALA A 252 27.74 -20.27 -7.88
CA ALA A 252 28.03 -19.44 -9.04
C ALA A 252 27.05 -19.73 -10.17
N PRO A 253 25.98 -18.92 -10.35
CA PRO A 253 25.01 -19.15 -11.41
C PRO A 253 25.65 -18.98 -12.79
N ARG A 254 25.28 -19.86 -13.74
CA ARG A 254 25.59 -19.74 -15.17
C ARG A 254 24.33 -19.32 -15.91
N LEU A 255 24.17 -18.02 -16.07
CA LEU A 255 23.04 -17.38 -16.75
C LEU A 255 23.25 -17.30 -18.27
N GLY A 256 24.50 -17.34 -18.75
CA GLY A 256 24.81 -17.12 -20.16
C GLY A 256 24.35 -15.72 -20.59
N LEU A 257 23.62 -15.64 -21.71
CA LEU A 257 22.93 -14.41 -22.13
C LEU A 257 21.50 -14.42 -21.59
N ALA A 258 21.20 -13.54 -20.64
CA ALA A 258 19.87 -13.35 -20.07
C ALA A 258 19.30 -11.99 -20.49
N ARG A 259 18.22 -12.00 -21.29
CA ARG A 259 17.47 -10.79 -21.65
C ARG A 259 16.22 -10.68 -20.77
N HIS A 260 15.89 -9.48 -20.31
CA HIS A 260 14.70 -9.23 -19.50
C HIS A 260 14.27 -7.76 -19.60
N GLY A 261 13.23 -7.37 -18.86
CA GLY A 261 12.66 -6.02 -18.94
C GLY A 261 11.52 -5.93 -19.95
N TYR A 262 10.72 -6.99 -20.03
CA TYR A 262 9.54 -7.08 -20.88
C TYR A 262 8.31 -6.46 -20.21
N GLU A 263 8.50 -5.34 -19.49
CA GLU A 263 7.36 -4.66 -18.87
C GLU A 263 6.47 -4.05 -19.96
N GLU A 264 5.16 -4.29 -19.84
CA GLU A 264 4.13 -3.73 -20.71
C GLU A 264 3.34 -2.67 -19.92
N PRO A 265 3.82 -1.41 -19.84
CA PRO A 265 3.15 -0.36 -19.06
C PRO A 265 1.70 -0.11 -19.50
N ASP A 266 1.45 -0.31 -20.79
CA ASP A 266 0.17 -0.05 -21.45
C ASP A 266 -0.67 -1.32 -21.63
N ALA A 267 -0.31 -2.42 -20.97
CA ALA A 267 -1.11 -3.65 -20.99
C ALA A 267 -2.54 -3.38 -20.50
N ASP A 268 -3.53 -3.87 -21.25
CA ASP A 268 -4.94 -3.75 -20.88
C ASP A 268 -5.23 -4.55 -19.61
N LYS A 269 -5.72 -3.84 -18.57
CA LYS A 269 -6.09 -4.41 -17.27
C LYS A 269 -7.59 -4.61 -17.11
N SER A 270 -8.40 -4.25 -18.10
CA SER A 270 -9.87 -4.29 -18.03
C SER A 270 -10.41 -5.67 -17.66
N GLY A 271 -9.81 -6.73 -18.19
CA GLY A 271 -10.20 -8.12 -17.90
C GLY A 271 -10.00 -8.52 -16.43
N ILE A 272 -8.83 -8.22 -15.85
CA ILE A 272 -8.56 -8.54 -14.44
C ILE A 272 -9.36 -7.63 -13.51
N GLU A 273 -9.54 -6.36 -13.87
CA GLU A 273 -10.38 -5.44 -13.09
C GLU A 273 -11.84 -5.89 -13.04
N ALA A 274 -12.40 -6.35 -14.16
CA ALA A 274 -13.75 -6.92 -14.21
C ALA A 274 -13.85 -8.18 -13.34
N TYR A 275 -12.86 -9.08 -13.43
CA TYR A 275 -12.82 -10.29 -12.61
C TYR A 275 -12.75 -9.98 -11.11
N LEU A 276 -11.83 -9.10 -10.69
CA LEU A 276 -11.67 -8.69 -9.29
C LEU A 276 -12.89 -7.96 -8.76
N ARG A 277 -13.57 -7.14 -9.58
CA ARG A 277 -14.85 -6.53 -9.20
C ARG A 277 -15.94 -7.58 -9.01
N SER A 278 -16.07 -8.53 -9.94
CA SER A 278 -17.11 -9.58 -9.86
C SER A 278 -16.91 -10.55 -8.69
N THR A 279 -15.67 -10.77 -8.28
CA THR A 279 -15.29 -11.69 -7.20
C THR A 279 -14.97 -10.97 -5.88
N SER A 280 -15.21 -9.66 -5.83
CA SER A 280 -15.02 -8.87 -4.61
C SER A 280 -15.88 -9.43 -3.49
N VAL A 281 -15.30 -9.53 -2.29
CA VAL A 281 -16.05 -9.92 -1.10
C VAL A 281 -17.14 -8.90 -0.79
N VAL A 282 -16.88 -7.62 -1.06
CA VAL A 282 -17.91 -6.56 -0.95
C VAL A 282 -18.60 -6.41 -2.30
N GLN A 283 -19.92 -6.58 -2.31
CA GLN A 283 -20.75 -6.54 -3.50
C GLN A 283 -21.75 -5.38 -3.40
N ASP A 284 -21.78 -4.52 -4.42
CA ASP A 284 -22.77 -3.43 -4.50
C ASP A 284 -24.20 -3.95 -4.70
N SER A 285 -24.35 -5.21 -5.14
CA SER A 285 -25.65 -5.88 -5.25
C SER A 285 -26.26 -6.24 -3.89
N LEU A 286 -25.47 -6.28 -2.80
CA LEU A 286 -25.98 -6.52 -1.46
C LEU A 286 -26.09 -5.18 -0.72
N ALA A 287 -27.32 -4.75 -0.44
CA ALA A 287 -27.59 -3.47 0.22
C ALA A 287 -26.95 -3.41 1.62
N ALA A 288 -26.43 -2.24 1.97
CA ALA A 288 -25.93 -1.98 3.33
C ALA A 288 -27.08 -2.09 4.35
N PRO A 289 -26.81 -2.64 5.55
CA PRO A 289 -27.82 -2.74 6.59
C PRO A 289 -28.25 -1.35 7.05
N VAL A 290 -29.56 -1.13 7.13
CA VAL A 290 -30.17 0.09 7.68
C VAL A 290 -30.39 -0.14 9.17
N VAL A 291 -29.92 0.77 10.01
CA VAL A 291 -30.11 0.69 11.46
C VAL A 291 -31.28 1.59 11.85
N THR A 292 -32.26 1.02 12.54
CA THR A 292 -33.44 1.74 13.04
C THR A 292 -33.33 2.05 14.52
N MET A 293 -32.57 1.23 15.27
CA MET A 293 -32.19 1.51 16.66
C MET A 293 -30.74 1.10 16.91
N PRO A 294 -29.98 1.86 17.70
CA PRO A 294 -30.36 3.18 18.22
C PRO A 294 -30.36 4.24 17.12
N THR A 295 -31.08 5.35 17.33
CA THR A 295 -30.98 6.50 16.43
C THR A 295 -29.59 7.13 16.55
N THR A 296 -29.09 7.65 15.43
CA THR A 296 -27.76 8.26 15.36
C THR A 296 -27.63 9.39 16.38
N GLN A 297 -26.52 9.38 17.12
CA GLN A 297 -26.18 10.33 18.21
C GLN A 297 -27.13 10.29 19.43
N SER A 298 -27.88 9.21 19.62
CA SER A 298 -28.72 9.04 20.80
C SER A 298 -27.91 8.86 22.09
N LEU A 299 -28.50 9.32 23.20
CA LEU A 299 -27.98 9.11 24.55
C LEU A 299 -28.76 7.96 25.21
N LEU A 300 -28.08 6.89 25.61
CA LEU A 300 -28.71 5.65 26.08
C LEU A 300 -28.17 5.22 27.46
N PRO A 301 -28.98 4.53 28.28
CA PRO A 301 -28.48 3.90 29.49
C PRO A 301 -27.58 2.69 29.16
N ALA A 302 -26.63 2.38 30.05
CA ALA A 302 -25.68 1.28 29.85
C ALA A 302 -26.32 -0.11 29.78
N ALA A 303 -27.51 -0.28 30.39
CA ALA A 303 -28.29 -1.51 30.33
C ALA A 303 -29.23 -1.51 29.12
N GLY A 304 -29.13 -2.53 28.26
CA GLY A 304 -30.14 -2.82 27.23
C GLY A 304 -30.02 -2.03 25.92
N VAL A 305 -28.83 -1.54 25.54
CA VAL A 305 -28.65 -0.98 24.20
C VAL A 305 -28.83 -2.10 23.17
N ARG A 306 -29.95 -2.01 22.46
CA ARG A 306 -30.35 -2.93 21.39
C ARG A 306 -30.13 -2.28 20.04
N LEU A 307 -29.37 -2.96 19.18
CA LEU A 307 -29.28 -2.60 17.77
C LEU A 307 -30.35 -3.36 16.99
N ALA A 308 -31.10 -2.67 16.15
CA ALA A 308 -32.11 -3.27 15.29
C ALA A 308 -32.13 -2.58 13.93
N GLY A 309 -32.60 -3.30 12.92
CA GLY A 309 -32.64 -2.75 11.57
C GLY A 309 -33.09 -3.72 10.50
N TRP A 310 -32.77 -3.37 9.26
CA TRP A 310 -33.10 -4.11 8.05
C TRP A 310 -31.84 -4.43 7.23
N ALA A 311 -31.77 -5.64 6.68
CA ALA A 311 -30.73 -6.08 5.76
C ALA A 311 -31.27 -7.11 4.75
N PRO A 312 -32.18 -6.72 3.84
CA PRO A 312 -32.80 -7.66 2.90
C PRO A 312 -31.76 -8.38 2.02
N GLY A 313 -31.96 -9.69 1.81
CA GLY A 313 -31.05 -10.53 1.02
C GLY A 313 -29.82 -11.04 1.78
N ALA A 314 -29.61 -10.59 3.01
CA ALA A 314 -28.58 -11.11 3.89
C ALA A 314 -29.08 -12.25 4.76
N VAL A 315 -28.17 -13.11 5.22
CA VAL A 315 -28.42 -14.15 6.23
C VAL A 315 -27.99 -13.70 7.63
N ARG A 316 -27.10 -12.70 7.72
CA ARG A 316 -26.65 -12.12 9.00
C ARG A 316 -26.16 -10.68 8.83
N VAL A 317 -26.17 -9.94 9.93
CA VAL A 317 -25.44 -8.67 10.10
C VAL A 317 -24.32 -8.89 11.10
N SER A 318 -23.14 -8.35 10.81
CA SER A 318 -21.99 -8.47 11.70
C SER A 318 -21.56 -7.09 12.22
N PHE A 319 -21.05 -7.02 13.44
CA PHE A 319 -20.81 -5.79 14.19
C PHE A 319 -19.35 -5.69 14.67
N TRP A 320 -18.75 -4.51 14.52
CA TRP A 320 -17.41 -4.17 14.99
C TRP A 320 -17.42 -2.82 15.67
N GLU A 321 -16.53 -2.65 16.63
CA GLU A 321 -16.24 -1.36 17.24
C GLU A 321 -14.73 -1.20 17.35
N THR A 322 -14.21 -0.04 16.92
CA THR A 322 -12.77 0.27 16.93
C THR A 322 -11.86 -0.82 16.31
N GLY A 323 -12.38 -1.57 15.34
CA GLY A 323 -11.68 -2.68 14.69
C GLY A 323 -11.80 -4.04 15.39
N THR A 324 -12.42 -4.09 16.57
CA THR A 324 -12.68 -5.33 17.31
C THR A 324 -14.03 -5.91 16.90
N TYR A 325 -14.07 -7.21 16.60
CA TYR A 325 -15.33 -7.92 16.33
C TYR A 325 -16.16 -8.00 17.62
N LEU A 326 -17.42 -7.57 17.53
CA LEU A 326 -18.36 -7.65 18.64
C LEU A 326 -19.19 -8.93 18.57
N ALA A 327 -19.97 -9.08 17.50
CA ALA A 327 -20.93 -10.17 17.33
C ALA A 327 -21.45 -10.26 15.88
N SER A 328 -22.32 -11.23 15.61
CA SER A 328 -23.19 -11.25 14.44
C SER A 328 -24.59 -11.70 14.79
N ALA A 329 -25.60 -11.08 14.20
CA ALA A 329 -27.01 -11.41 14.39
C ALA A 329 -27.61 -12.00 13.10
N PRO A 330 -28.45 -13.04 13.22
CA PRO A 330 -29.17 -13.59 12.07
C PRO A 330 -30.16 -12.56 11.52
N VAL A 331 -30.37 -12.60 10.20
CA VAL A 331 -31.38 -11.81 9.49
C VAL A 331 -32.58 -12.72 9.21
N GLY A 332 -33.78 -12.26 9.55
CA GLY A 332 -35.04 -12.95 9.29
C GLY A 332 -35.41 -12.98 7.81
N ALA A 333 -36.37 -13.83 7.44
CA ALA A 333 -36.84 -13.94 6.05
C ALA A 333 -37.47 -12.64 5.51
N ASP A 334 -37.96 -11.78 6.40
CA ASP A 334 -38.46 -10.43 6.12
C ASP A 334 -37.33 -9.40 5.93
N GLY A 335 -36.07 -9.77 6.24
CA GLY A 335 -34.91 -8.89 6.22
C GLY A 335 -34.67 -8.17 7.55
N GLY A 336 -35.47 -8.39 8.58
CA GLY A 336 -35.31 -7.78 9.89
C GLY A 336 -34.15 -8.43 10.66
N TRP A 337 -33.41 -7.64 11.44
CA TRP A 337 -32.39 -8.15 12.35
C TRP A 337 -32.38 -7.37 13.65
N THR A 338 -32.03 -8.03 14.75
CA THR A 338 -31.88 -7.40 16.06
C THR A 338 -30.74 -8.05 16.82
N TRP A 339 -29.96 -7.24 17.54
CA TRP A 339 -28.84 -7.65 18.35
C TRP A 339 -28.84 -6.89 19.68
N GLU A 340 -28.52 -7.58 20.76
CA GLU A 340 -28.29 -6.99 22.07
C GLU A 340 -26.99 -7.58 22.62
N GLN A 341 -26.17 -6.74 23.23
CA GLN A 341 -24.90 -7.17 23.79
C GLN A 341 -25.13 -7.86 25.14
N GLU A 342 -24.50 -9.02 25.36
CA GLU A 342 -24.61 -9.75 26.63
C GLU A 342 -23.97 -8.98 27.81
N LYS A 343 -22.92 -8.21 27.52
CA LYS A 343 -22.25 -7.34 28.50
C LYS A 343 -22.81 -5.92 28.39
N PRO A 344 -23.03 -5.22 29.51
CA PRO A 344 -23.38 -3.82 29.49
C PRO A 344 -22.34 -2.99 28.73
N TRP A 345 -22.81 -1.98 28.00
CA TRP A 345 -21.92 -1.06 27.30
C TRP A 345 -21.19 -0.18 28.31
N SER A 346 -19.93 0.15 28.04
CA SER A 346 -19.19 1.12 28.84
C SER A 346 -19.75 2.53 28.69
N THR A 347 -19.55 3.40 29.65
CA THR A 347 -19.88 4.83 29.52
C THR A 347 -18.98 5.51 28.49
N GLY A 348 -19.56 6.31 27.61
CA GLY A 348 -18.81 7.07 26.59
C GLY A 348 -19.45 7.01 25.21
N GLU A 349 -18.74 7.55 24.22
CA GLU A 349 -19.15 7.48 22.82
C GLU A 349 -18.78 6.12 22.21
N HIS A 350 -19.71 5.58 21.42
CA HIS A 350 -19.59 4.32 20.72
C HIS A 350 -19.84 4.53 19.23
N VAL A 351 -18.97 3.94 18.39
CA VAL A 351 -19.12 3.90 16.93
C VAL A 351 -19.09 2.44 16.50
N VAL A 352 -20.28 1.90 16.25
CA VAL A 352 -20.46 0.53 15.80
C VAL A 352 -20.55 0.51 14.27
N ARG A 353 -19.58 -0.16 13.65
CA ARG A 353 -19.57 -0.44 12.22
C ARG A 353 -20.19 -1.80 11.96
N LEU A 354 -21.14 -1.87 11.04
CA LEU A 354 -21.79 -3.11 10.65
C LEU A 354 -21.86 -3.30 9.13
N PHE A 355 -22.04 -4.55 8.72
CA PHE A 355 -22.34 -4.93 7.34
C PHE A 355 -23.17 -6.21 7.31
N ALA A 356 -23.93 -6.34 6.23
CA ALA A 356 -24.74 -7.50 5.94
C ALA A 356 -23.92 -8.56 5.19
N VAL A 357 -24.23 -9.84 5.41
CA VAL A 357 -23.58 -10.97 4.74
C VAL A 357 -24.64 -11.88 4.14
N ASP A 358 -24.51 -12.21 2.85
CA ASP A 358 -25.42 -13.13 2.17
C ASP A 358 -25.07 -14.62 2.39
N ALA A 359 -25.86 -15.51 1.79
CA ALA A 359 -25.67 -16.96 1.93
C ALA A 359 -24.36 -17.47 1.29
N ASN A 360 -23.80 -16.75 0.33
CA ASN A 360 -22.54 -17.07 -0.33
C ASN A 360 -21.32 -16.46 0.39
N GLY A 361 -21.55 -15.66 1.43
CA GLY A 361 -20.52 -14.98 2.20
C GLY A 361 -20.12 -13.61 1.63
N TYR A 362 -20.80 -13.10 0.60
CA TYR A 362 -20.60 -11.73 0.12
C TYR A 362 -21.12 -10.73 1.14
N GLN A 363 -20.49 -9.57 1.16
CA GLN A 363 -20.68 -8.52 2.15
C GLN A 363 -21.24 -7.27 1.48
N SER A 364 -22.07 -6.53 2.21
CA SER A 364 -22.51 -5.22 1.79
C SER A 364 -21.42 -4.16 2.03
N GLN A 365 -21.69 -2.94 1.57
CA GLN A 365 -21.03 -1.74 2.08
C GLN A 365 -21.25 -1.59 3.60
N ARG A 366 -20.39 -0.79 4.26
CA ARG A 366 -20.41 -0.57 5.71
C ARG A 366 -21.39 0.51 6.10
N THR A 367 -22.09 0.29 7.22
CA THR A 367 -22.91 1.29 7.90
C THR A 367 -22.31 1.55 9.27
N ASP A 368 -22.11 2.83 9.61
CA ASP A 368 -21.65 3.24 10.94
C ASP A 368 -22.83 3.80 11.74
N VAL A 369 -22.92 3.39 13.00
CA VAL A 369 -23.91 3.88 13.96
C VAL A 369 -23.17 4.45 15.15
N GLN A 370 -23.44 5.72 15.44
CA GLN A 370 -22.87 6.41 16.59
C GLN A 370 -23.93 6.61 17.66
N PHE A 371 -23.60 6.33 18.92
CA PHE A 371 -24.44 6.62 20.09
C PHE A 371 -23.56 6.85 21.32
N THR A 372 -24.12 7.43 22.37
CA THR A 372 -23.41 7.73 23.62
C THR A 372 -24.10 7.03 24.77
N VAL A 373 -23.32 6.32 25.58
CA VAL A 373 -23.80 5.62 26.77
C VAL A 373 -23.47 6.46 28.01
N SER A 374 -24.46 6.70 28.87
CA SER A 374 -24.31 7.49 30.10
C SER A 374 -24.89 6.77 31.31
N GLU A 375 -24.17 6.78 32.45
CA GLU A 375 -24.66 6.27 33.75
C GLU A 375 -25.79 7.15 34.32
N HIS A 376 -25.89 8.40 33.85
CA HIS A 376 -26.91 9.36 34.25
C HIS A 376 -28.08 9.44 33.25
N ALA A 377 -28.08 8.60 32.21
CA ALA A 377 -29.24 8.49 31.34
C ALA A 377 -30.39 7.87 32.16
N ALA A 378 -31.46 8.65 32.39
CA ALA A 378 -32.66 8.11 33.00
C ALA A 378 -33.21 6.95 32.16
N VAL A 379 -33.57 5.82 32.80
CA VAL A 379 -34.48 4.84 32.19
C VAL A 379 -35.81 5.56 32.04
N GLN A 380 -36.03 6.22 30.90
CA GLN A 380 -37.32 6.82 30.62
C GLN A 380 -38.30 5.73 30.17
N PRO A 381 -39.47 5.56 30.83
CA PRO A 381 -40.65 5.15 30.08
C PRO A 381 -40.90 6.27 29.06
N GLY A 382 -41.19 5.93 27.80
CA GLY A 382 -41.25 6.92 26.72
C GLY A 382 -42.23 8.09 26.96
N PRO A 383 -42.29 9.03 26.02
CA PRO A 383 -41.33 10.11 25.77
C PRO A 383 -41.71 11.40 26.53
N GLY A 384 -40.70 12.23 26.84
CA GLY A 384 -40.88 13.58 27.40
C GLY A 384 -39.78 14.56 26.98
N ALA A 385 -40.12 15.38 25.97
CA ALA A 385 -39.67 16.72 25.57
C ALA A 385 -38.26 17.25 25.93
N HIS A 386 -37.54 17.69 24.89
CA HIS A 386 -36.89 19.01 24.89
C HIS A 386 -36.95 19.64 23.48
N ALA A 387 -37.41 20.89 23.44
CA ALA A 387 -37.54 21.72 22.24
C ALA A 387 -36.19 22.31 21.80
N LEU A 388 -36.00 22.50 20.49
CA LEU A 388 -34.98 23.40 19.95
C LEU A 388 -35.64 24.46 19.06
N HIS A 389 -35.25 25.69 19.36
CA HIS A 389 -35.63 26.93 18.68
C HIS A 389 -35.29 26.92 17.19
N ALA A 390 -36.21 27.43 16.38
CA ALA A 390 -35.95 27.88 15.02
C ALA A 390 -35.63 29.38 15.05
N ASP A 391 -34.50 29.77 14.45
CA ASP A 391 -34.28 31.13 13.93
C ASP A 391 -33.18 31.14 12.87
N GLY A 392 -33.47 31.73 11.70
CA GLY A 392 -32.48 32.16 10.70
C GLY A 392 -32.82 31.85 9.23
N PRO A 393 -32.52 32.73 8.26
CA PRO A 393 -33.47 33.21 7.26
C PRO A 393 -33.41 32.54 5.88
N GLY A 394 -34.46 32.80 5.10
CA GLY A 394 -34.73 32.20 3.81
C GLY A 394 -33.76 32.56 2.66
N TYR A 395 -33.70 31.63 1.71
CA TYR A 395 -33.45 31.90 0.31
C TYR A 395 -34.56 31.25 -0.51
N ALA A 396 -35.28 32.06 -1.29
CA ALA A 396 -36.23 31.59 -2.29
C ALA A 396 -35.47 31.20 -3.57
N ALA A 397 -35.83 30.06 -4.14
CA ALA A 397 -35.65 29.77 -5.56
C ALA A 397 -36.82 28.90 -6.06
N GLN A 398 -37.51 29.40 -7.08
CA GLN A 398 -38.66 28.80 -7.76
C GLN A 398 -38.25 27.74 -8.77
N GLY A 399 -39.10 26.71 -8.98
CA GLY A 399 -39.14 25.88 -10.20
C GLY A 399 -39.47 24.38 -9.99
N MET A 400 -40.75 24.00 -10.09
CA MET A 400 -41.30 22.61 -10.14
C MET A 400 -41.02 21.92 -11.50
N PRO A 401 -41.15 20.57 -11.73
CA PRO A 401 -41.91 19.55 -10.96
C PRO A 401 -41.19 18.20 -10.71
N SER A 402 -41.90 17.28 -10.02
CA SER A 402 -41.59 15.85 -9.70
C SER A 402 -40.91 15.53 -8.37
N GLY A 403 -41.30 16.24 -7.31
CA GLY A 403 -41.12 15.76 -5.94
C GLY A 403 -42.08 14.60 -5.62
N LEU A 404 -41.63 13.69 -4.75
CA LEU A 404 -42.45 12.65 -4.15
C LEU A 404 -43.73 13.28 -3.55
N GLN A 405 -44.91 12.74 -3.88
CA GLN A 405 -46.19 13.29 -3.39
C GLN A 405 -46.47 12.83 -1.96
N ALA A 406 -47.28 13.61 -1.22
CA ALA A 406 -47.76 13.21 0.10
C ALA A 406 -48.53 11.88 0.01
N PRO A 407 -48.31 10.93 0.93
CA PRO A 407 -49.06 9.68 1.01
C PRO A 407 -50.58 9.90 1.09
N ALA A 408 -51.33 9.11 0.34
CA ALA A 408 -52.78 9.04 0.49
C ALA A 408 -53.13 8.06 1.62
N VAL A 409 -53.50 8.58 2.78
CA VAL A 409 -53.90 7.78 3.95
C VAL A 409 -55.37 7.38 3.83
N GLN A 410 -55.63 6.07 3.87
CA GLN A 410 -56.98 5.48 3.75
C GLN A 410 -57.60 5.21 5.12
N MET A 411 -56.80 4.74 6.07
CA MET A 411 -57.21 4.54 7.47
C MET A 411 -56.06 4.99 8.40
N PRO A 412 -56.38 5.61 9.56
CA PRO A 412 -57.67 6.21 9.87
C PRO A 412 -57.98 7.39 8.92
N LYS A 413 -59.27 7.69 8.71
CA LYS A 413 -59.67 8.91 7.99
C LYS A 413 -59.49 10.12 8.91
N ALA A 414 -59.29 11.29 8.31
CA ALA A 414 -59.24 12.54 9.07
C ALA A 414 -60.51 12.72 9.92
N TYR A 415 -60.31 12.98 11.22
CA TYR A 415 -61.30 13.08 12.29
C TYR A 415 -62.10 11.80 12.57
N GLN A 416 -61.62 10.64 12.13
CA GLN A 416 -62.26 9.37 12.46
C GLN A 416 -62.17 9.09 13.96
N GLN A 417 -63.29 8.67 14.54
CA GLN A 417 -63.32 8.09 15.88
C GLN A 417 -63.05 6.59 15.76
N VAL A 418 -61.93 6.13 16.31
CA VAL A 418 -61.51 4.72 16.30
C VAL A 418 -61.85 4.11 17.66
N LEU A 419 -62.69 3.07 17.64
CA LEU A 419 -63.06 2.32 18.84
C LEU A 419 -61.95 1.31 19.17
N GLY A 420 -61.38 1.42 20.38
CA GLY A 420 -60.27 0.59 20.86
C GLY A 420 -58.89 1.21 20.63
N THR A 421 -57.89 0.73 21.36
CA THR A 421 -56.55 1.35 21.45
C THR A 421 -55.54 0.84 20.43
N LYS A 422 -55.90 -0.11 19.55
CA LYS A 422 -55.03 -0.56 18.45
C LYS A 422 -55.38 0.19 17.17
N VAL A 423 -54.54 1.15 16.77
CA VAL A 423 -54.71 1.93 15.55
C VAL A 423 -53.55 1.67 14.61
N GLY A 424 -53.86 1.13 13.42
CA GLY A 424 -52.92 0.96 12.32
C GLY A 424 -53.22 1.94 11.18
N PHE A 425 -52.23 2.19 10.34
CA PHE A 425 -52.35 3.06 9.19
C PHE A 425 -52.26 2.26 7.89
N THR A 426 -53.11 2.59 6.92
CA THR A 426 -53.01 2.03 5.57
C THR A 426 -53.17 3.12 4.54
N GLY A 427 -52.55 2.93 3.38
CA GLY A 427 -52.66 3.91 2.31
C GLY A 427 -51.89 3.56 1.05
N ALA A 428 -51.65 4.58 0.23
CA ALA A 428 -50.86 4.48 -0.99
C ALA A 428 -49.85 5.61 -1.11
N ALA A 429 -48.65 5.30 -1.63
CA ALA A 429 -47.57 6.25 -1.89
C ALA A 429 -46.75 5.77 -3.09
N ARG A 430 -47.23 6.03 -4.32
CA ARG A 430 -46.54 5.57 -5.55
C ARG A 430 -45.19 6.25 -5.72
N GLY A 431 -44.17 5.46 -6.07
CA GLY A 431 -42.80 5.93 -6.29
C GLY A 431 -41.98 6.13 -5.01
N ALA A 432 -42.57 5.89 -3.85
CA ALA A 432 -41.86 5.89 -2.58
C ALA A 432 -41.26 4.51 -2.30
N ALA A 433 -40.10 4.48 -1.66
CA ALA A 433 -39.53 3.27 -1.09
C ALA A 433 -40.18 2.95 0.27
N GLN A 434 -40.48 3.99 1.05
CA GLN A 434 -41.03 3.88 2.40
C GLN A 434 -42.05 4.99 2.69
N VAL A 435 -42.89 4.77 3.70
CA VAL A 435 -43.74 5.79 4.33
C VAL A 435 -43.36 5.92 5.79
N GLY A 436 -43.03 7.14 6.21
CA GLY A 436 -42.75 7.53 7.59
C GLY A 436 -43.95 8.18 8.27
N PHE A 437 -43.99 8.04 9.59
CA PHE A 437 -45.05 8.54 10.47
C PHE A 437 -44.43 9.40 11.57
N ARG A 438 -44.96 10.60 11.79
CA ARG A 438 -44.58 11.51 12.87
C ARG A 438 -45.81 11.97 13.63
N GLU A 439 -45.74 12.18 14.94
CA GLU A 439 -46.77 12.90 15.70
C GLU A 439 -46.08 13.97 16.54
N ASN A 440 -46.57 15.20 16.47
CA ASN A 440 -45.97 16.35 17.16
C ASN A 440 -44.46 16.50 16.87
N GLY A 441 -44.03 16.22 15.63
CA GLY A 441 -42.63 16.24 15.21
C GLY A 441 -41.79 15.02 15.62
N VAL A 442 -42.32 14.11 16.45
CA VAL A 442 -41.63 12.88 16.88
C VAL A 442 -41.84 11.79 15.86
N PHE A 443 -40.75 11.21 15.34
CA PHE A 443 -40.82 10.08 14.42
C PHE A 443 -41.30 8.82 15.15
N LEU A 444 -42.42 8.27 14.68
CA LEU A 444 -43.07 7.10 15.25
C LEU A 444 -42.57 5.81 14.60
N GLY A 445 -42.23 5.85 13.31
CA GLY A 445 -41.78 4.69 12.57
C GLY A 445 -41.94 4.86 11.07
N ALA A 446 -41.53 3.84 10.32
CA ALA A 446 -41.77 3.75 8.88
C ALA A 446 -42.15 2.33 8.48
N CYS A 447 -42.82 2.22 7.33
CA CYS A 447 -43.12 0.95 6.67
C CYS A 447 -42.69 1.00 5.20
N ALA A 448 -42.34 -0.14 4.64
CA ALA A 448 -42.04 -0.25 3.22
C ALA A 448 -43.32 -0.06 2.38
N VAL A 449 -43.15 0.51 1.19
CA VAL A 449 -44.20 0.55 0.18
C VAL A 449 -44.04 -0.67 -0.73
N ALA A 450 -45.11 -1.45 -0.87
CA ALA A 450 -45.15 -2.57 -1.79
C ALA A 450 -45.05 -2.09 -3.25
N PRO A 451 -44.59 -2.92 -4.21
CA PRO A 451 -44.39 -2.52 -5.62
C PRO A 451 -45.61 -1.86 -6.28
N GLU A 452 -46.82 -2.27 -5.91
CA GLU A 452 -48.10 -1.71 -6.35
C GLU A 452 -48.42 -0.32 -5.75
N GLY A 453 -47.55 0.20 -4.89
CA GLY A 453 -47.65 1.50 -4.24
C GLY A 453 -48.48 1.51 -2.95
N ARG A 454 -48.86 0.34 -2.41
CA ARG A 454 -49.64 0.20 -1.17
C ARG A 454 -48.72 0.02 0.02
N TRP A 455 -49.18 0.47 1.19
CA TRP A 455 -48.46 0.29 2.44
C TRP A 455 -49.44 0.04 3.59
N SER A 456 -48.96 -0.68 4.60
CA SER A 456 -49.68 -0.97 5.82
C SER A 456 -48.69 -0.89 6.97
N TRP A 457 -49.03 -0.10 7.98
CA TRP A 457 -48.21 0.10 9.17
C TRP A 457 -49.03 -0.23 10.40
N ASP A 458 -48.61 -1.27 11.11
CA ASP A 458 -49.05 -1.52 12.48
C ASP A 458 -47.94 -1.02 13.41
N PRO A 459 -48.18 0.04 14.21
CA PRO A 459 -47.18 0.54 15.14
C PRO A 459 -46.78 -0.49 16.20
N GLY A 460 -47.64 -1.50 16.48
CA GLY A 460 -47.36 -2.53 17.47
C GLY A 460 -47.55 -2.08 18.92
N TRP A 461 -47.93 -0.82 19.16
CA TRP A 461 -48.31 -0.28 20.48
C TRP A 461 -49.79 0.10 20.56
N LEU A 462 -50.26 0.31 21.81
CA LEU A 462 -51.60 0.82 22.08
C LEU A 462 -51.56 2.35 22.15
N TRP A 463 -52.47 3.00 21.44
CA TRP A 463 -52.66 4.45 21.46
C TRP A 463 -53.41 4.89 22.73
N ALA A 464 -53.05 6.05 23.26
CA ALA A 464 -53.75 6.66 24.38
C ALA A 464 -55.17 7.09 23.96
N GLU A 465 -56.09 7.17 24.91
CA GLU A 465 -57.41 7.73 24.65
C GLU A 465 -57.30 9.24 24.41
N GLY A 466 -58.04 9.74 23.43
CA GLY A 466 -58.03 11.16 23.07
C GLY A 466 -57.68 11.43 21.61
N MET A 467 -57.41 12.71 21.33
CA MET A 467 -57.15 13.21 19.99
C MET A 467 -55.67 13.08 19.62
N HIS A 468 -55.40 12.50 18.45
CA HIS A 468 -54.08 12.30 17.86
C HIS A 468 -54.00 13.01 16.51
N THR A 469 -52.81 13.44 16.10
CA THR A 469 -52.57 13.99 14.76
C THR A 469 -51.23 13.49 14.23
N VAL A 470 -51.30 12.56 13.29
CA VAL A 470 -50.12 11.91 12.70
C VAL A 470 -49.82 12.50 11.32
N GLU A 471 -48.62 13.02 11.16
CA GLU A 471 -48.02 13.43 9.90
C GLU A 471 -47.44 12.21 9.17
N VAL A 472 -47.96 11.91 7.99
CA VAL A 472 -47.54 10.78 7.16
C VAL A 472 -46.80 11.30 5.93
N PHE A 473 -45.55 10.90 5.72
CA PHE A 473 -44.72 11.36 4.60
C PHE A 473 -44.07 10.18 3.88
N ALA A 474 -43.80 10.33 2.59
CA ALA A 474 -43.12 9.32 1.79
C ALA A 474 -41.62 9.59 1.75
N VAL A 475 -40.82 8.55 1.55
CA VAL A 475 -39.37 8.62 1.35
C VAL A 475 -39.00 7.83 0.10
N ASP A 476 -38.23 8.42 -0.81
CA ASP A 476 -37.75 7.74 -2.01
C ASP A 476 -36.46 6.94 -1.76
N ALA A 477 -35.99 6.20 -2.78
CA ALA A 477 -34.76 5.41 -2.68
C ALA A 477 -33.48 6.25 -2.46
N ALA A 478 -33.54 7.57 -2.68
CA ALA A 478 -32.45 8.51 -2.44
C ALA A 478 -32.55 9.18 -1.06
N GLY A 479 -33.53 8.82 -0.23
CA GLY A 479 -33.74 9.37 1.11
C GLY A 479 -34.44 10.73 1.14
N ARG A 480 -35.06 11.17 0.03
CA ARG A 480 -35.78 12.45 -0.03
C ARG A 480 -37.20 12.30 0.47
N GLU A 481 -37.63 13.20 1.36
CA GLU A 481 -38.98 13.21 1.93
C GLU A 481 -39.99 13.97 1.03
N SER A 482 -41.24 13.50 1.00
CA SER A 482 -42.37 14.26 0.47
C SER A 482 -42.89 15.30 1.47
N PRO A 483 -43.74 16.24 1.05
CA PRO A 483 -44.64 16.91 1.99
C PRO A 483 -45.44 15.89 2.81
N ALA A 484 -45.74 16.21 4.08
CA ALA A 484 -46.51 15.33 4.96
C ALA A 484 -48.03 15.54 4.81
N ALA A 485 -48.80 14.48 4.97
CA ALA A 485 -50.24 14.50 5.14
C ALA A 485 -50.59 14.39 6.62
N ALA A 486 -51.23 15.41 7.20
CA ALA A 486 -51.69 15.38 8.59
C ALA A 486 -53.01 14.61 8.71
N VAL A 487 -53.03 13.62 9.60
CA VAL A 487 -54.17 12.73 9.84
C VAL A 487 -54.62 12.86 11.30
N PRO A 488 -55.56 13.76 11.59
CA PRO A 488 -56.20 13.82 12.89
C PRO A 488 -57.14 12.63 13.10
N PHE A 489 -57.16 12.01 14.27
CA PHE A 489 -58.15 10.97 14.65
C PHE A 489 -58.34 10.93 16.17
N THR A 490 -59.45 10.36 16.64
CA THR A 490 -59.75 10.25 18.08
C THR A 490 -59.84 8.78 18.47
N VAL A 491 -59.06 8.37 19.46
CA VAL A 491 -59.17 7.04 20.08
C VAL A 491 -60.19 7.11 21.20
N MET A 492 -61.18 6.21 21.18
CA MET A 492 -62.21 6.10 22.22
C MET A 492 -62.18 4.71 22.86
N ASN A 493 -62.21 4.65 24.18
CA ASN A 493 -62.43 3.38 24.88
C ASN A 493 -63.93 3.04 24.87
N ALA A 494 -64.29 1.88 24.35
CA ALA A 494 -65.63 1.34 24.55
C ALA A 494 -65.72 0.80 26.00
N PRO A 495 -66.67 1.22 26.84
CA PRO A 495 -66.85 0.63 28.15
C PRO A 495 -67.20 -0.86 28.00
N ALA A 496 -66.52 -1.71 28.76
CA ALA A 496 -66.82 -3.13 28.81
C ALA A 496 -68.20 -3.36 29.43
N GLY A 497 -69.20 -3.66 28.58
CA GLY A 497 -70.46 -4.29 28.96
C GLY A 497 -71.61 -3.38 29.39
N ALA A 498 -72.52 -3.11 28.47
CA ALA A 498 -73.94 -2.99 28.78
C ALA A 498 -74.69 -4.02 27.94
N ALA A 499 -75.14 -5.10 28.59
CA ALA A 499 -76.07 -6.04 27.99
C ALA A 499 -77.43 -5.35 27.74
N PRO A 500 -78.13 -5.63 26.63
CA PRO A 500 -79.47 -5.08 26.41
C PRO A 500 -80.47 -5.71 27.39
N ALA A 501 -81.24 -4.86 28.07
CA ALA A 501 -82.44 -5.27 28.79
C ALA A 501 -83.48 -5.78 27.79
N GLY A 502 -84.04 -6.96 28.08
CA GLY A 502 -84.98 -7.65 27.21
C GLY A 502 -86.34 -6.97 27.10
N TYR A 503 -86.98 -7.19 25.96
CA TYR A 503 -88.33 -7.76 25.86
C TYR A 503 -88.32 -8.84 24.77
#